data_AF-A0A2N4X9E1-F1
#
_entry.id   AF-A0A2N4X9E1-F1
#
_cell.length_a   1.000
_cell.length_b   1.000
_cell.length_c   1.000
_cell.angle_alpha   90.00
_cell.angle_beta   90.00
_cell.angle_gamma   90.00
#
_symmetry.space_group_name_H-M   'P 1'
#
loop_
_entity.id
_entity.type
_entity.pdbx_description
1 polymer ?
#
loop_
_entity_poly.entity_id
_entity_poly.type
_entity_poly.pdbx_seq_one_letter_code
_entity_poly.pdbx_strand_id
1 'polypeptide(L)'
;MKWAYSIEQKIKAAMGLTVIFVFLFIKNVSDKHHFNELGDSFSAVYEDRLMAESYIYELSNLLSRKKLLVDDCNTKEEIVQIKDKIKEYNESISALIVSYGKTKLTATEEVLFKDFKKKIAHGIALEQKHIYRAGVYNSENVKHILDEAFYGALNTLNHLSNIQITEGEKLNKTSQRIVLGSASDTQFELTLLIVLGTIILTLIFSSRSAMPKTPQNPSLN
;
A
#
# COMPACT_ATOMS: atom_id res chain seq x y z
N MET A 1 39.37 49.53 -19.45
CA MET A 1 38.07 49.42 -18.73
C MET A 1 37.01 48.52 -19.40
N LYS A 2 37.19 48.02 -20.65
CA LYS A 2 36.21 47.13 -21.32
C LYS A 2 36.08 45.70 -20.73
N TRP A 3 37.05 45.26 -19.92
CA TRP A 3 37.08 43.91 -19.35
C TRP A 3 36.15 43.72 -18.14
N ALA A 4 35.97 44.75 -17.31
CA ALA A 4 35.09 44.72 -16.14
C ALA A 4 33.60 44.57 -16.55
N TYR A 5 33.17 45.27 -17.60
CA TYR A 5 31.82 45.12 -18.17
C TYR A 5 31.55 43.71 -18.74
N SER A 6 32.56 43.07 -19.35
CA SER A 6 32.44 41.69 -19.82
C SER A 6 32.31 40.70 -18.65
N ILE A 7 33.02 40.96 -17.54
CA ILE A 7 32.94 40.16 -16.32
C ILE A 7 31.59 40.33 -15.61
N GLU A 8 31.05 41.55 -15.51
CA GLU A 8 29.71 41.78 -14.95
C GLU A 8 28.61 41.10 -15.76
N GLN A 9 28.69 41.11 -17.10
CA GLN A 9 27.74 40.38 -17.95
C GLN A 9 27.88 38.86 -17.83
N LYS A 10 29.10 38.33 -17.71
CA LYS A 10 29.36 36.90 -17.48
C LYS A 10 28.86 36.43 -16.12
N ILE A 11 29.01 37.25 -15.07
CA ILE A 11 28.49 36.95 -13.72
C ILE A 11 26.96 36.95 -13.73
N LYS A 12 26.30 37.92 -14.38
CA LYS A 12 24.83 37.93 -14.52
C LYS A 12 24.31 36.70 -15.26
N ALA A 13 25.00 36.27 -16.33
CA ALA A 13 24.65 35.05 -17.05
C ALA A 13 24.85 33.79 -16.19
N ALA A 14 25.96 33.70 -15.46
CA ALA A 14 26.23 32.59 -14.54
C ALA A 14 25.17 32.50 -13.43
N MET A 15 24.78 33.64 -12.84
CA MET A 15 23.74 33.72 -11.82
C MET A 15 22.39 33.19 -12.34
N GLY A 16 22.00 33.60 -13.56
CA GLY A 16 20.78 33.09 -14.20
C GLY A 16 20.83 31.58 -14.43
N LEU A 17 21.97 31.05 -14.87
CA LEU A 17 22.16 29.61 -15.06
C LEU A 17 22.07 28.84 -13.73
N THR A 18 22.65 29.38 -12.67
CA THR A 18 22.59 28.78 -11.33
C THR A 18 21.16 28.69 -10.81
N VAL A 19 20.33 29.73 -11.01
CA VAL A 19 18.93 29.70 -10.60
C VAL A 19 18.16 28.59 -11.32
N ILE A 20 18.34 28.47 -12.65
CA ILE A 20 17.72 27.41 -13.43
C ILE A 20 18.18 26.04 -12.93
N PHE A 21 19.47 25.87 -12.66
CA PHE A 21 20.02 24.61 -12.15
C PHE A 21 19.43 24.23 -10.77
N VAL A 22 19.33 25.19 -9.85
CA VAL A 22 18.73 24.96 -8.52
C VAL A 22 17.26 24.56 -8.64
N PHE A 23 16.51 25.20 -9.54
CA PHE A 23 15.11 24.82 -9.81
C PHE A 23 15.00 23.38 -10.34
N LEU A 24 15.83 23.02 -11.33
CA LEU A 24 15.87 21.66 -11.87
C LEU A 24 16.26 20.62 -10.80
N PHE A 25 17.18 20.98 -9.90
CA PHE A 25 17.60 20.11 -8.81
C PHE A 25 16.48 19.87 -7.80
N ILE A 26 15.82 20.93 -7.34
CA ILE A 26 14.67 20.82 -6.41
C ILE A 26 13.56 19.96 -7.04
N LYS A 27 13.27 20.18 -8.32
CA LYS A 27 12.29 19.39 -9.08
C LYS A 27 12.67 17.90 -9.12
N ASN A 28 13.93 17.58 -9.44
CA ASN A 28 14.40 16.20 -9.48
C ASN A 28 14.23 15.50 -8.11
N VAL A 29 14.55 16.21 -7.03
CA VAL A 29 14.37 15.69 -5.67
C VAL A 29 12.89 15.48 -5.35
N SER A 30 12.01 16.41 -5.72
CA SER A 30 10.56 16.31 -5.50
C SER A 30 9.93 15.13 -6.25
N ASP A 31 10.25 14.97 -7.54
CA ASP A 31 9.76 13.86 -8.35
C ASP A 31 10.20 12.51 -7.79
N LYS A 32 11.45 12.42 -7.33
CA LYS A 32 11.98 11.22 -6.71
C LYS A 32 11.26 10.88 -5.41
N HIS A 33 10.89 11.89 -4.61
CA HIS A 33 10.10 11.70 -3.40
C HIS A 33 8.70 11.14 -3.73
N HIS A 34 7.98 11.77 -4.66
CA HIS A 34 6.65 11.31 -5.09
C HIS A 34 6.69 9.89 -5.65
N PHE A 35 7.73 9.54 -6.42
CA PHE A 35 7.88 8.18 -6.96
C PHE A 35 8.13 7.13 -5.87
N ASN A 36 8.98 7.44 -4.88
CA ASN A 36 9.23 6.54 -3.76
C ASN A 36 7.99 6.34 -2.89
N GLU A 37 7.27 7.43 -2.57
CA GLU A 37 6.03 7.36 -1.77
C GLU A 37 4.96 6.52 -2.48
N LEU A 38 4.85 6.63 -3.80
CA LEU A 38 3.97 5.77 -4.60
C LEU A 38 4.40 4.31 -4.55
N GLY A 39 5.70 4.03 -4.64
CA GLY A 39 6.28 2.69 -4.51
C GLY A 39 5.99 2.04 -3.14
N ASP A 40 6.17 2.79 -2.06
CA ASP A 40 5.87 2.34 -0.69
C ASP A 40 4.38 2.04 -0.53
N SER A 41 3.51 2.87 -1.11
CA SER A 41 2.05 2.65 -1.12
C SER A 41 1.68 1.35 -1.84
N PHE A 42 2.30 1.06 -2.99
CA PHE A 42 2.09 -0.21 -3.71
C PHE A 42 2.61 -1.43 -2.95
N SER A 43 3.80 -1.32 -2.36
CA SER A 43 4.36 -2.38 -1.50
C SER A 43 3.44 -2.67 -0.31
N ALA A 44 2.92 -1.64 0.36
CA ALA A 44 1.96 -1.80 1.46
C ALA A 44 0.61 -2.43 1.01
N VAL A 45 0.11 -2.10 -0.18
CA VAL A 45 -1.09 -2.75 -0.74
C VAL A 45 -0.85 -4.24 -0.96
N TYR A 46 0.30 -4.61 -1.53
CA TYR A 46 0.62 -6.00 -1.86
C TYR A 46 1.06 -6.82 -0.64
N GLU A 47 2.13 -6.41 0.05
CA GLU A 47 2.76 -7.18 1.11
C GLU A 47 1.95 -7.18 2.41
N ASP A 48 1.32 -6.06 2.76
CA ASP A 48 0.60 -5.97 4.02
C ASP A 48 -0.89 -6.26 3.86
N ARG A 49 -1.59 -5.58 2.93
CA ARG A 49 -3.07 -5.67 2.87
C ARG A 49 -3.59 -6.89 2.12
N LEU A 50 -3.04 -7.18 0.93
CA LEU A 50 -3.49 -8.33 0.14
C LEU A 50 -3.10 -9.66 0.79
N MET A 51 -1.89 -9.76 1.34
CA MET A 51 -1.47 -10.96 2.08
C MET A 51 -2.20 -11.15 3.40
N ALA A 52 -2.46 -10.08 4.16
CA ALA A 52 -3.31 -10.18 5.35
C ALA A 52 -4.71 -10.70 4.98
N GLU A 53 -5.31 -10.19 3.90
CA GLU A 53 -6.61 -10.65 3.42
C GLU A 53 -6.58 -12.10 2.93
N SER A 54 -5.53 -12.54 2.24
CA SER A 54 -5.41 -13.94 1.81
C SER A 54 -5.37 -14.89 3.00
N TYR A 55 -4.66 -14.54 4.07
CA TYR A 55 -4.66 -15.34 5.30
C TYR A 55 -6.04 -15.37 5.98
N ILE A 56 -6.75 -14.24 6.04
CA ILE A 56 -8.12 -14.17 6.60
C ILE A 56 -9.07 -15.07 5.79
N TYR A 57 -8.97 -15.03 4.47
CA TYR A 57 -9.73 -15.90 3.57
C TYR A 57 -9.41 -17.39 3.81
N GLU A 58 -8.14 -17.76 3.85
CA GLU A 58 -7.72 -19.15 4.08
C GLU A 58 -8.17 -19.66 5.46
N LEU A 59 -8.05 -18.85 6.51
CA LEU A 59 -8.57 -19.16 7.85
C LEU A 59 -10.08 -19.40 7.80
N SER A 60 -10.83 -18.54 7.13
CA SER A 60 -12.29 -18.67 6.98
C SER A 60 -12.67 -19.96 6.24
N ASN A 61 -11.95 -20.30 5.18
CA ASN A 61 -12.15 -21.53 4.41
C ASN A 61 -11.84 -22.78 5.25
N LEU A 62 -10.73 -22.81 5.99
CA LEU A 62 -10.39 -23.94 6.86
C LEU A 62 -11.40 -24.13 7.99
N LEU A 63 -11.83 -23.04 8.64
CA LEU A 63 -12.88 -23.10 9.65
C LEU A 63 -14.19 -23.65 9.08
N SER A 64 -14.58 -23.20 7.88
CA SER A 64 -15.82 -23.64 7.23
C SER A 64 -15.76 -25.12 6.83
N ARG A 65 -14.63 -25.57 6.27
CA ARG A 65 -14.39 -26.99 5.96
C ARG A 65 -14.41 -27.86 7.21
N LYS A 66 -13.80 -27.39 8.30
CA LYS A 66 -13.83 -28.10 9.58
C LYS A 66 -15.26 -28.21 10.13
N LYS A 67 -16.06 -27.15 10.03
CA LYS A 67 -17.48 -27.20 10.42
C LYS A 67 -18.26 -28.22 9.59
N LEU A 68 -18.17 -28.15 8.25
CA LEU A 68 -18.85 -29.10 7.36
C LEU A 68 -18.49 -30.56 7.70
N LEU A 69 -17.20 -30.83 7.95
CA LEU A 69 -16.73 -32.16 8.33
C LEU A 69 -17.40 -32.69 9.61
N VAL A 70 -17.64 -31.80 10.59
CA VAL A 70 -18.34 -32.16 11.83
C VAL A 70 -19.85 -32.28 11.62
N ASP A 71 -20.44 -31.41 10.81
CA ASP A 71 -21.86 -31.41 10.50
C ASP A 71 -22.30 -32.69 9.75
N ASP A 72 -21.46 -33.19 8.85
CA ASP A 72 -21.69 -34.41 8.06
C ASP A 72 -21.71 -35.69 8.93
N CYS A 73 -21.19 -35.62 10.15
CA CYS A 73 -21.17 -36.76 11.07
C CYS A 73 -22.48 -36.86 11.87
N ASN A 74 -23.13 -38.03 11.81
CA ASN A 74 -24.36 -38.36 12.53
C ASN A 74 -24.13 -39.46 13.58
N THR A 75 -23.09 -40.27 13.42
CA THR A 75 -22.74 -41.37 14.33
C THR A 75 -21.43 -41.11 15.08
N LYS A 76 -21.22 -41.86 16.17
CA LYS A 76 -19.97 -41.77 16.95
C LYS A 76 -18.78 -42.33 16.15
N GLU A 77 -19.03 -43.34 15.33
CA GLU A 77 -18.05 -43.99 14.48
C GLU A 77 -17.50 -43.03 13.41
N GLU A 78 -18.37 -42.26 12.75
CA GLU A 78 -17.99 -41.21 11.79
C GLU A 78 -17.13 -40.13 12.46
N ILE A 79 -17.51 -39.69 13.67
CA ILE A 79 -16.73 -38.72 14.44
C ILE A 79 -15.32 -39.23 14.75
N VAL A 80 -15.15 -40.53 15.02
CA VAL A 80 -13.82 -41.13 15.25
C VAL A 80 -12.97 -41.10 13.99
N GLN A 81 -13.57 -41.33 12.81
CA GLN A 81 -12.85 -41.35 11.53
C GLN A 81 -12.32 -39.97 11.13
N ILE A 82 -12.97 -38.89 11.55
CA ILE A 82 -12.57 -37.52 11.18
C ILE A 82 -11.57 -36.87 12.15
N LYS A 83 -11.23 -37.51 13.27
CA LYS A 83 -10.36 -36.93 14.31
C LYS A 83 -9.01 -36.45 13.76
N ASP A 84 -8.36 -37.27 12.96
CA ASP A 84 -7.06 -36.92 12.37
C ASP A 84 -7.18 -35.74 11.42
N LYS A 85 -8.29 -35.64 10.68
CA LYS A 85 -8.55 -34.53 9.77
C LYS A 85 -8.86 -33.22 10.51
N ILE A 86 -9.59 -33.29 11.63
CA ILE A 86 -9.79 -32.13 12.52
C ILE A 86 -8.43 -31.64 13.06
N LYS A 87 -7.57 -32.56 13.47
CA LYS A 87 -6.21 -32.22 13.95
C LYS A 87 -5.39 -31.52 12.87
N GLU A 88 -5.40 -32.03 11.63
CA GLU A 88 -4.74 -31.41 10.48
C GLU A 88 -5.24 -29.97 10.23
N TYR A 89 -6.56 -29.74 10.32
CA TYR A 89 -7.12 -28.40 10.20
C TYR A 89 -6.66 -27.47 11.33
N ASN A 90 -6.59 -27.96 12.57
CA ASN A 90 -6.11 -27.17 13.70
C ASN A 90 -4.63 -26.79 13.57
N GLU A 91 -3.80 -27.69 13.08
CA GLU A 91 -2.39 -27.42 12.79
C GLU A 91 -2.24 -26.38 11.68
N SER A 92 -3.02 -26.52 10.60
CA SER A 92 -3.05 -25.55 9.49
C SER A 92 -3.52 -24.16 9.94
N ILE A 93 -4.60 -24.09 10.71
CA ILE A 93 -5.10 -22.84 11.30
C ILE A 93 -4.04 -22.21 12.20
N SER A 94 -3.35 -23.00 13.03
CA SER A 94 -2.31 -22.50 13.92
C SER A 94 -1.12 -21.93 13.14
N ALA A 95 -0.72 -22.58 12.05
CA ALA A 95 0.33 -22.09 11.15
C ALA A 95 -0.08 -20.76 10.50
N LEU A 96 -1.32 -20.65 10.00
CA LEU A 96 -1.83 -19.41 9.41
C LEU A 96 -1.95 -18.28 10.43
N ILE A 97 -2.33 -18.56 11.68
CA ILE A 97 -2.32 -17.57 12.76
C ILE A 97 -0.90 -17.02 12.97
N VAL A 98 0.13 -17.87 12.94
CA VAL A 98 1.52 -17.43 13.05
C VAL A 98 1.93 -16.55 11.86
N SER A 99 1.56 -16.94 10.63
CA SER A 99 1.86 -16.16 9.43
C SER A 99 1.14 -14.81 9.41
N TYR A 100 -0.17 -14.79 9.72
CA TYR A 100 -0.94 -13.56 9.83
C TYR A 100 -0.38 -12.63 10.91
N GLY A 101 0.09 -13.18 12.03
CA GLY A 101 0.70 -12.38 13.10
C GLY A 101 2.03 -11.70 12.73
N LYS A 102 2.63 -12.00 11.57
CA LYS A 102 3.84 -11.35 11.06
C LYS A 102 3.54 -10.17 10.14
N THR A 103 2.29 -9.97 9.73
CA THR A 103 1.89 -8.83 8.92
C THR A 103 1.85 -7.55 9.75
N LYS A 104 1.81 -6.40 9.10
CA LYS A 104 1.69 -5.11 9.77
C LYS A 104 0.26 -4.85 10.25
N LEU A 105 -0.01 -5.22 11.50
CA LEU A 105 -1.29 -4.99 12.15
C LEU A 105 -1.43 -3.53 12.61
N THR A 106 -2.60 -2.96 12.41
CA THR A 106 -3.08 -1.76 13.07
C THR A 106 -3.44 -2.05 14.53
N ALA A 107 -3.56 -1.02 15.36
CA ALA A 107 -3.96 -1.18 16.77
C ALA A 107 -5.33 -1.89 16.92
N THR A 108 -6.29 -1.62 16.02
CA THR A 108 -7.60 -2.26 16.03
C THR A 108 -7.51 -3.73 15.64
N GLU A 109 -6.72 -4.04 14.62
CA GLU A 109 -6.48 -5.42 14.18
C GLU A 109 -5.78 -6.25 15.26
N GLU A 110 -4.82 -5.68 15.99
CA GLU A 110 -4.13 -6.39 17.05
C GLU A 110 -5.10 -6.83 18.17
N VAL A 111 -6.05 -5.97 18.53
CA VAL A 111 -7.09 -6.30 19.51
C VAL A 111 -8.00 -7.42 19.00
N LEU A 112 -8.51 -7.29 17.77
CA LEU A 112 -9.39 -8.30 17.17
C LEU A 112 -8.67 -9.63 16.93
N PHE A 113 -7.42 -9.59 16.51
CA PHE A 113 -6.60 -10.78 16.29
C PHE A 113 -6.29 -11.50 17.60
N LYS A 114 -6.07 -10.76 18.70
CA LYS A 114 -5.95 -11.34 20.03
C LYS A 114 -7.25 -12.03 20.45
N ASP A 115 -8.41 -11.44 20.18
CA ASP A 115 -9.71 -12.08 20.44
C ASP A 115 -9.89 -13.34 19.58
N PHE A 116 -9.59 -13.26 18.28
CA PHE A 116 -9.63 -14.41 17.37
C PHE A 116 -8.80 -15.59 17.89
N LYS A 117 -7.54 -15.35 18.30
CA LYS A 117 -6.68 -16.39 18.90
C LYS A 117 -7.32 -17.06 20.12
N LYS A 118 -7.97 -16.28 20.99
CA LYS A 118 -8.67 -16.83 22.15
C LYS A 118 -9.86 -17.70 21.74
N LYS A 119 -10.65 -17.27 20.74
CA LYS A 119 -11.78 -18.05 20.22
C LYS A 119 -11.33 -19.36 19.59
N ILE A 120 -10.23 -19.35 18.83
CA ILE A 120 -9.64 -20.57 18.26
C ILE A 120 -9.17 -21.52 19.36
N ALA A 121 -8.44 -21.01 20.37
CA ALA A 121 -8.00 -21.83 21.49
C ALA A 121 -9.18 -22.43 22.27
N HIS A 122 -10.26 -21.65 22.46
CA HIS A 122 -11.50 -22.12 23.07
C HIS A 122 -12.18 -23.21 22.24
N GLY A 123 -12.30 -23.03 20.92
CA GLY A 123 -12.85 -24.03 20.00
C GLY A 123 -12.08 -25.36 20.06
N ILE A 124 -10.74 -25.31 20.04
CA ILE A 124 -9.90 -26.50 20.19
C ILE A 124 -10.12 -27.20 21.54
N ALA A 125 -10.31 -26.44 22.62
CA ALA A 125 -10.61 -27.00 23.93
C ALA A 125 -11.99 -27.70 23.97
N LEU A 126 -12.99 -27.14 23.28
CA LEU A 126 -14.30 -27.77 23.12
C LEU A 126 -14.21 -29.06 22.30
N GLU A 127 -13.46 -29.06 21.21
CA GLU A 127 -13.17 -30.27 20.42
C GLU A 127 -12.51 -31.35 21.31
N GLN A 128 -11.51 -30.99 22.11
CA GLN A 128 -10.86 -31.93 23.03
C GLN A 128 -11.84 -32.56 24.02
N LYS A 129 -12.80 -31.78 24.53
CA LYS A 129 -13.81 -32.23 25.48
C LYS A 129 -14.88 -33.11 24.82
N HIS A 130 -15.38 -32.72 23.65
CA HIS A 130 -16.58 -33.28 23.06
C HIS A 130 -16.32 -34.30 21.93
N ILE A 131 -15.19 -34.21 21.24
CA ILE A 131 -14.79 -35.10 20.14
C ILE A 131 -13.81 -36.17 20.62
N TYR A 132 -12.77 -35.76 21.37
CA TYR A 132 -11.69 -36.67 21.74
C TYR A 132 -11.97 -37.46 23.04
N ARG A 133 -12.63 -36.86 24.03
CA ARG A 133 -12.85 -37.46 25.36
C ARG A 133 -14.25 -38.04 25.62
N ALA A 134 -15.22 -37.85 24.72
CA ALA A 134 -16.61 -38.21 25.02
C ALA A 134 -16.89 -39.72 24.95
N GLY A 135 -17.32 -40.29 26.09
CA GLY A 135 -17.85 -41.67 26.18
C GLY A 135 -19.26 -41.82 25.60
N VAL A 136 -20.07 -40.75 25.62
CA VAL A 136 -21.43 -40.68 25.06
C VAL A 136 -21.51 -39.45 24.15
N TYR A 137 -21.70 -39.67 22.85
CA TYR A 137 -21.86 -38.59 21.86
C TYR A 137 -23.35 -38.24 21.77
N ASN A 138 -23.73 -37.04 22.25
CA ASN A 138 -25.02 -36.44 21.93
C ASN A 138 -24.78 -35.45 20.78
N SER A 139 -25.11 -35.87 19.55
CA SER A 139 -24.71 -35.14 18.33
C SER A 139 -25.27 -33.73 18.28
N GLU A 140 -26.51 -33.52 18.71
CA GLU A 140 -27.20 -32.23 18.61
C GLU A 140 -26.59 -31.17 19.54
N ASN A 141 -26.36 -31.53 20.80
CA ASN A 141 -25.72 -30.62 21.76
C ASN A 141 -24.25 -30.33 21.41
N VAL A 142 -23.51 -31.32 20.89
CA VAL A 142 -22.11 -31.13 20.49
C VAL A 142 -22.00 -30.21 19.26
N LYS A 143 -22.85 -30.41 18.25
CA LYS A 143 -22.88 -29.55 17.06
C LYS A 143 -23.18 -28.10 17.44
N HIS A 144 -24.20 -27.85 18.27
CA HIS A 144 -24.55 -26.50 18.71
C HIS A 144 -23.38 -25.77 19.40
N ILE A 145 -22.67 -26.45 20.30
CA ILE A 145 -21.52 -25.88 21.03
C ILE A 145 -20.36 -25.53 20.07
N LEU A 146 -20.10 -26.40 19.09
CA LEU A 146 -19.04 -26.17 18.10
C LEU A 146 -19.42 -25.08 17.09
N ASP A 147 -20.71 -24.97 16.77
CA ASP A 147 -21.26 -23.93 15.90
C ASP A 147 -21.10 -22.54 16.51
N GLU A 148 -21.41 -22.39 17.79
CA GLU A 148 -21.21 -21.12 18.50
C GLU A 148 -19.74 -20.68 18.45
N ALA A 149 -18.81 -21.61 18.68
CA ALA A 149 -17.38 -21.35 18.57
C ALA A 149 -16.96 -20.98 17.13
N PHE A 150 -17.50 -21.68 16.13
CA PHE A 150 -17.26 -21.40 14.71
C PHE A 150 -17.74 -20.00 14.32
N TYR A 151 -19.01 -19.67 14.59
CA TYR A 151 -19.59 -18.39 14.20
C TYR A 151 -18.92 -17.23 14.94
N GLY A 152 -18.54 -17.41 16.20
CA GLY A 152 -17.76 -16.41 16.94
C GLY A 152 -16.40 -16.12 16.30
N ALA A 153 -15.69 -17.17 15.87
CA ALA A 153 -14.41 -17.02 15.17
C ALA A 153 -14.57 -16.40 13.78
N LEU A 154 -15.54 -16.87 12.99
CA LEU A 154 -15.84 -16.35 11.65
C LEU A 154 -16.24 -14.87 11.68
N ASN A 155 -17.06 -14.47 12.65
CA ASN A 155 -17.45 -13.06 12.80
C ASN A 155 -16.23 -12.16 13.07
N THR A 156 -15.27 -12.65 13.85
CA THR A 156 -14.02 -11.91 14.11
C THR A 156 -13.18 -11.77 12.83
N LEU A 157 -13.11 -12.82 12.00
CA LEU A 157 -12.45 -12.76 10.69
C LEU A 157 -13.15 -11.79 9.73
N ASN A 158 -14.48 -11.77 9.70
CA ASN A 158 -15.23 -10.80 8.90
C ASN A 158 -14.92 -9.36 9.31
N HIS A 159 -14.79 -9.08 10.62
CA HIS A 159 -14.38 -7.77 11.10
C HIS A 159 -12.96 -7.42 10.66
N LEU A 160 -12.02 -8.37 10.73
CA LEU A 160 -10.65 -8.18 10.25
C LEU A 160 -10.59 -7.93 8.73
N SER A 161 -11.40 -8.62 7.93
CA SER A 161 -11.51 -8.43 6.47
C SER A 161 -12.07 -7.05 6.13
N ASN A 162 -13.10 -6.60 6.84
CA ASN A 162 -13.64 -5.24 6.67
C ASN A 162 -12.60 -4.15 6.95
N ILE A 163 -11.70 -4.37 7.91
CA ILE A 163 -10.58 -3.46 8.15
C ILE A 163 -9.61 -3.50 6.95
N GLN A 164 -9.30 -4.67 6.38
CA GLN A 164 -8.44 -4.74 5.18
C GLN A 164 -9.01 -3.92 4.02
N ILE A 165 -10.32 -4.00 3.77
CA ILE A 165 -10.99 -3.22 2.73
C ILE A 165 -10.85 -1.72 3.01
N THR A 166 -11.08 -1.30 4.25
CA THR A 166 -11.01 0.11 4.67
C THR A 166 -9.59 0.66 4.56
N GLU A 167 -8.59 -0.09 5.02
CA GLU A 167 -7.18 0.30 4.92
C GLU A 167 -6.69 0.28 3.46
N GLY A 168 -7.14 -0.68 2.64
CA GLY A 168 -6.89 -0.71 1.21
C GLY A 168 -7.45 0.51 0.49
N GLU A 169 -8.66 0.95 0.84
CA GLU A 169 -9.26 2.18 0.30
C GLU A 169 -8.44 3.43 0.68
N LYS A 170 -7.94 3.51 1.92
CA LYS A 170 -7.07 4.60 2.37
C LYS A 170 -5.76 4.67 1.58
N LEU A 171 -5.11 3.52 1.36
CA LEU A 171 -3.90 3.44 0.55
C LEU A 171 -4.17 3.88 -0.89
N ASN A 172 -5.26 3.40 -1.49
CA ASN A 172 -5.64 3.79 -2.85
C ASN A 172 -5.91 5.30 -2.98
N LYS A 173 -6.65 5.90 -2.03
CA LYS A 173 -6.87 7.36 -1.99
C LYS A 173 -5.58 8.14 -1.83
N THR A 174 -4.63 7.62 -1.05
CA THR A 174 -3.31 8.24 -0.87
C THR A 174 -2.51 8.21 -2.17
N SER A 175 -2.45 7.05 -2.84
CA SER A 175 -1.82 6.91 -4.16
C SER A 175 -2.43 7.86 -5.20
N GLN A 176 -3.76 7.99 -5.24
CA GLN A 176 -4.42 8.95 -6.12
C GLN A 176 -4.02 10.40 -5.83
N ARG A 177 -3.91 10.77 -4.55
CA ARG A 177 -3.47 12.13 -4.17
C ARG A 177 -2.03 12.40 -4.61
N ILE A 178 -1.12 11.44 -4.44
CA ILE A 178 0.28 11.55 -4.88
C ILE A 178 0.33 11.76 -6.40
N VAL A 179 -0.44 10.97 -7.16
CA VAL A 179 -0.51 11.11 -8.62
C VAL A 179 -1.08 12.46 -9.04
N LEU A 180 -2.19 12.91 -8.43
CA LEU A 180 -2.80 14.20 -8.74
C LEU A 180 -1.89 15.38 -8.38
N GLY A 181 -1.17 15.31 -7.25
CA GLY A 181 -0.15 16.29 -6.86
C GLY A 181 0.98 16.36 -7.89
N SER A 182 1.58 15.21 -8.22
CA SER A 182 2.66 15.11 -9.22
C SER A 182 2.22 15.62 -10.60
N ALA A 183 0.99 15.34 -11.03
CA ALA A 183 0.46 15.84 -12.29
C ALA A 183 0.29 17.37 -12.29
N SER A 184 -0.20 17.94 -11.19
CA SER A 184 -0.33 19.40 -11.03
C SER A 184 1.03 20.10 -11.05
N ASP A 185 2.02 19.54 -10.34
CA ASP A 185 3.39 20.06 -10.31
C ASP A 185 4.02 20.04 -11.70
N THR A 186 3.83 18.94 -12.44
CA THR A 186 4.33 18.79 -13.83
C THR A 186 3.72 19.84 -14.78
N GLN A 187 2.42 20.14 -14.66
CA GLN A 187 1.76 21.15 -15.50
C GLN A 187 2.26 22.57 -15.20
N PHE A 188 2.45 22.89 -13.92
CA PHE A 188 3.03 24.16 -13.52
C PHE A 188 4.46 24.30 -14.04
N GLU A 189 5.26 23.23 -13.95
CA GLU A 189 6.63 23.22 -14.43
C GLU A 189 6.71 23.41 -15.95
N LEU A 190 5.88 22.72 -16.73
CA LEU A 190 5.82 22.91 -18.19
C LEU A 190 5.51 24.36 -18.54
N THR A 191 4.57 24.96 -17.81
CA THR A 191 4.19 26.38 -17.98
C THR A 191 5.37 27.30 -17.68
N LEU A 192 6.09 27.07 -16.59
CA LEU A 192 7.29 27.82 -16.20
C LEU A 192 8.40 27.69 -17.26
N LEU A 193 8.61 26.48 -17.79
CA LEU A 193 9.58 26.20 -18.86
C LEU A 193 9.25 26.94 -20.16
N ILE A 194 7.99 27.00 -20.55
CA ILE A 194 7.54 27.76 -21.74
C ILE A 194 7.80 29.26 -21.54
N VAL A 195 7.49 29.81 -20.36
CA VAL A 195 7.74 31.22 -20.02
C VAL A 195 9.23 31.54 -20.00
N LEU A 196 10.05 30.70 -19.37
CA LEU A 196 11.51 30.84 -19.37
C LEU A 196 12.09 30.76 -20.78
N GLY A 197 11.64 29.78 -21.58
CA GLY A 197 12.07 29.62 -22.97
C GLY A 197 11.77 30.84 -23.83
N THR A 198 10.58 31.44 -23.67
CA THR A 198 10.20 32.68 -24.38
C THR A 198 11.03 33.88 -23.94
N ILE A 199 11.33 34.04 -22.64
CA ILE A 199 12.23 35.10 -22.14
C ILE A 199 13.64 34.93 -22.72
N ILE A 200 14.18 33.71 -22.75
CA ILE A 200 15.51 33.45 -23.31
C ILE A 200 15.54 33.79 -24.82
N LEU A 201 14.55 33.35 -25.57
CA LEU A 201 14.45 33.65 -27.01
C LEU A 201 14.38 35.17 -27.26
N THR A 202 13.53 35.90 -26.53
CA THR A 202 13.43 37.36 -26.67
C THR A 202 14.75 38.07 -26.37
N LEU A 203 15.47 37.68 -25.30
CA LEU A 203 16.80 38.23 -24.98
C LEU A 203 17.83 37.96 -26.08
N ILE A 204 17.87 36.74 -26.62
CA ILE A 204 18.79 36.38 -27.70
C ILE A 204 18.50 37.23 -28.95
N PHE A 205 17.24 37.34 -29.36
CA PHE A 205 16.86 38.13 -30.53
C PHE A 205 17.06 39.64 -30.34
N SER A 206 16.81 40.18 -29.14
CA SER A 206 17.06 41.60 -28.84
C SER A 206 18.56 41.94 -28.85
N SER A 207 19.43 41.00 -28.43
CA SER A 207 20.88 41.22 -28.39
C SER A 207 21.54 41.36 -29.77
N ARG A 208 20.92 40.84 -30.84
CA ARG A 208 21.44 40.94 -32.22
C ARG A 208 21.20 42.29 -32.90
N SER A 209 20.48 43.23 -32.29
CA SER A 209 20.12 44.51 -32.92
C SER A 209 21.20 45.61 -32.82
N ALA A 210 22.37 45.35 -32.25
CA ALA A 210 23.47 46.32 -32.17
C ALA A 210 24.56 46.07 -33.23
N MET A 211 24.20 45.98 -34.52
CA MET A 211 25.19 46.18 -35.57
C MET A 211 25.51 47.69 -35.65
N PRO A 212 26.79 48.11 -35.53
CA PRO A 212 27.13 49.50 -35.75
C PRO A 212 26.86 49.82 -37.22
N LYS A 213 26.03 50.83 -37.49
CA LYS A 213 25.86 51.36 -38.84
C LYS A 213 27.23 51.84 -39.31
N THR A 214 27.78 51.19 -40.32
CA THR A 214 28.94 51.69 -41.06
C THR A 214 28.55 53.05 -41.66
N PRO A 215 29.30 54.14 -41.40
CA PRO A 215 29.01 55.41 -42.03
C PRO A 215 29.35 55.31 -43.51
N GLN A 216 28.33 55.38 -44.36
CA GLN A 216 28.48 55.54 -45.81
C GLN A 216 28.96 56.97 -46.08
N ASN A 217 30.16 57.10 -46.63
CA ASN A 217 30.76 58.40 -46.96
C ASN A 217 30.15 58.91 -48.28
N PRO A 218 29.46 60.08 -48.31
CA PRO A 218 28.86 60.60 -49.51
C PRO A 218 29.82 61.58 -50.20
N SER A 219 30.90 61.08 -50.79
CA SER A 219 31.64 61.81 -51.81
C SER A 219 32.69 60.90 -52.44
N LEU A 220 32.55 60.64 -53.75
CA LEU A 220 33.45 61.16 -54.78
C LEU A 220 32.96 60.68 -56.16
N ASN A 221 32.80 61.67 -57.05
CA ASN A 221 32.78 61.48 -58.51
C ASN A 221 34.08 60.83 -58.99
#